data_AF-A0A940IV79-F1
#
_entry.id   AF-A0A940IV79-F1
#
_cell.length_a   1.000
_cell.length_b   1.000
_cell.length_c   1.000
_cell.angle_alpha   90.00
_cell.angle_beta   90.00
_cell.angle_gamma   90.00
#
_symmetry.space_group_name_H-M   'P 1'
#
loop_
_entity.id
_entity.type
_entity.pdbx_description
1 polymer ?
#
loop_
_entity_poly.entity_id
_entity_poly.type
_entity_poly.pdbx_seq_one_letter_code
_entity_poly.pdbx_strand_id
1 'polypeptide(L)'
;MILWEYSLNEANYFANGLAGRVMMYHNRWLLEICRRRGYRVLPVLLYNKSEATGEEQSLYRGALADLLARYGLHSVDAQQLWLRDFSHLSADVLYRDNPHYSTETDFLRALAQAVLEQASQAVIPEAEAQAARYEGKDLQFLMPSAPTPIRFSNRILDCEIYPFADSLRINMSGRLLACLLLSTHREPPIRFETETQKRGPYAVQISRRESGPQVQLKHLIPWNPVNKPLTVEECLVVSACKVSRKPVVQHTLAWNGACPPETGADAAARGGMIGVLAEVAG
;
A
#
# COMPACT_ATOMS: atom_id res chain seq x y z
N MET A 1 -7.11 16.97 10.67
CA MET A 1 -5.65 16.93 10.46
C MET A 1 -5.25 15.49 10.21
N ILE A 2 -4.31 15.25 9.30
CA ILE A 2 -3.76 13.93 9.00
C ILE A 2 -2.30 13.93 9.46
N LEU A 3 -2.00 13.09 10.45
CA LEU A 3 -0.63 12.71 10.76
C LEU A 3 -0.27 11.56 9.83
N TRP A 4 0.71 11.76 8.96
CA TRP A 4 1.10 10.79 7.96
C TRP A 4 2.45 10.19 8.32
N GLU A 5 2.40 9.14 9.14
CA GLU A 5 3.57 8.29 9.40
C GLU A 5 3.92 7.53 8.12
N TYR A 6 5.14 7.69 7.63
CA TYR A 6 5.52 7.12 6.34
C TYR A 6 6.98 6.72 6.28
N SER A 7 7.26 5.58 5.61
CA SER A 7 8.47 5.25 4.80
C SER A 7 9.05 3.84 4.99
N LEU A 8 8.81 3.17 6.12
CA LEU A 8 9.53 1.92 6.44
C LEU A 8 9.18 0.79 5.46
N ASN A 9 7.88 0.61 5.17
CA ASN A 9 7.44 -0.43 4.26
C ASN A 9 7.66 -0.03 2.80
N GLU A 10 7.56 1.25 2.48
CA GLU A 10 7.68 1.77 1.12
C GLU A 10 9.12 1.76 0.61
N ALA A 11 10.10 2.07 1.45
CA ALA A 11 11.50 1.83 1.12
C ALA A 11 11.74 0.35 0.77
N ASN A 12 11.15 -0.57 1.55
CA ASN A 12 11.23 -2.00 1.29
C ASN A 12 10.51 -2.42 -0.01
N TYR A 13 9.33 -1.88 -0.32
CA TYR A 13 8.66 -2.11 -1.61
C TYR A 13 9.50 -1.61 -2.79
N PHE A 14 10.10 -0.44 -2.65
CA PHE A 14 10.98 0.14 -3.67
C PHE A 14 12.22 -0.72 -3.91
N ALA A 15 12.91 -1.12 -2.85
CA ALA A 15 14.08 -2.01 -2.90
C ALA A 15 13.75 -3.36 -3.56
N ASN A 16 12.50 -3.84 -3.43
CA ASN A 16 12.01 -5.09 -4.03
C ASN A 16 11.26 -4.88 -5.36
N GLY A 17 11.57 -3.81 -6.09
CA GLY A 17 11.20 -3.65 -7.50
C GLY A 17 9.86 -2.94 -7.76
N LEU A 18 9.19 -2.41 -6.74
CA LEU A 18 8.08 -1.48 -6.99
C LEU A 18 8.64 -0.16 -7.55
N ALA A 19 8.17 0.22 -8.74
CA ALA A 19 8.67 1.43 -9.39
C ALA A 19 8.34 2.68 -8.56
N GLY A 20 9.35 3.47 -8.19
CA GLY A 20 9.15 4.70 -7.40
C GLY A 20 8.16 5.69 -8.02
N ARG A 21 8.06 5.73 -9.36
CA ARG A 21 7.05 6.56 -10.07
C ARG A 21 5.61 6.15 -9.73
N VAL A 22 5.37 4.86 -9.50
CA VAL A 22 4.05 4.33 -9.11
C VAL A 22 3.74 4.77 -7.68
N MET A 23 4.69 4.59 -6.76
CA MET A 23 4.53 5.02 -5.37
C MET A 23 4.29 6.53 -5.26
N MET A 24 5.10 7.33 -5.95
CA MET A 24 4.91 8.78 -6.03
C MET A 24 3.56 9.17 -6.64
N TYR A 25 3.01 8.36 -7.54
CA TYR A 25 1.69 8.62 -8.09
C TYR A 25 0.57 8.38 -7.06
N HIS A 26 0.68 7.33 -6.25
CA HIS A 26 -0.25 7.09 -5.14
C HIS A 26 -0.14 8.17 -4.04
N ASN A 27 1.07 8.61 -3.69
CA ASN A 27 1.26 9.67 -2.71
C ASN A 27 0.69 11.00 -3.18
N ARG A 28 0.84 11.35 -4.46
CA ARG A 28 0.18 12.55 -5.01
C ARG A 28 -1.35 12.47 -4.91
N TRP A 29 -1.94 11.29 -5.11
CA TRP A 29 -3.38 11.11 -4.92
C TRP A 29 -3.81 11.35 -3.46
N LEU A 30 -3.04 10.86 -2.48
CA LEU A 30 -3.28 11.17 -1.06
C LEU A 30 -3.26 12.68 -0.81
N LEU A 31 -2.21 13.37 -1.28
CA LEU A 31 -2.07 14.83 -1.10
C LEU A 31 -3.20 15.60 -1.80
N GLU A 32 -3.60 15.17 -2.99
CA GLU A 32 -4.71 15.78 -3.72
C GLU A 32 -6.06 15.60 -2.99
N ILE A 33 -6.31 14.43 -2.40
CA ILE A 33 -7.50 14.20 -1.56
C ILE A 33 -7.47 15.12 -0.35
N CYS A 34 -6.33 15.20 0.34
CA CYS A 34 -6.17 16.09 1.48
C CYS A 34 -6.41 17.55 1.10
N ARG A 35 -5.84 18.02 0.00
CA ARG A 35 -6.05 19.38 -0.51
C ARG A 35 -7.52 19.67 -0.79
N ARG A 36 -8.19 18.82 -1.57
CA ARG A 36 -9.62 18.99 -1.95
C ARG A 36 -10.54 19.02 -0.74
N ARG A 37 -10.24 18.21 0.27
CA ARG A 37 -11.02 18.11 1.51
C ARG A 37 -10.61 19.14 2.58
N GLY A 38 -9.63 20.00 2.29
CA GLY A 38 -9.12 20.98 3.25
C GLY A 38 -8.41 20.35 4.46
N TYR A 39 -7.90 19.13 4.33
CA TYR A 39 -7.18 18.45 5.40
C TYR A 39 -5.74 18.95 5.47
N ARG A 40 -5.38 19.47 6.65
CA ARG A 40 -4.01 19.78 7.03
C ARG A 40 -3.22 18.49 7.23
N VAL A 41 -2.03 18.38 6.65
CA VAL A 41 -1.16 17.20 6.67
C VAL A 41 0.15 17.53 7.38
N LEU A 42 0.59 16.63 8.26
CA LEU A 42 1.94 16.62 8.83
C LEU A 42 2.59 15.25 8.55
N PRO A 43 3.52 15.17 7.59
CA PRO A 43 4.35 14.00 7.40
C PRO A 43 5.26 13.74 8.61
N VAL A 44 5.35 12.49 9.03
CA VAL A 44 6.27 12.01 10.06
C VAL A 44 7.19 10.97 9.41
N LEU A 45 8.44 11.34 9.20
CA LEU A 45 9.43 10.52 8.50
C LEU A 45 10.16 9.63 9.51
N LEU A 46 9.89 8.33 9.41
CA LEU A 46 10.60 7.29 10.18
C LEU A 46 11.75 6.70 9.35
N TYR A 47 12.66 5.97 9.95
CA TYR A 47 13.79 5.35 9.26
C TYR A 47 14.05 3.97 9.83
N ASN A 48 14.33 2.99 8.97
CA ASN A 48 14.87 1.72 9.47
C ASN A 48 16.34 1.97 9.90
N LYS A 49 16.90 1.05 10.66
CA LYS A 49 18.27 1.20 11.18
C LYS A 49 19.29 1.39 10.05
N SER A 50 19.22 0.59 8.98
CA SER A 50 20.16 0.65 7.84
C SER A 50 20.13 1.99 7.09
N GLU A 51 18.95 2.57 6.89
CA GLU A 51 18.79 3.91 6.31
C GLU A 51 19.31 4.98 7.27
N ALA A 52 19.00 4.86 8.56
CA ALA A 52 19.37 5.86 9.56
C ALA A 52 20.89 5.93 9.79
N THR A 53 21.60 4.81 9.65
CA THR A 53 23.08 4.74 9.75
C THR A 53 23.80 5.02 8.42
N GLY A 54 23.06 5.12 7.31
CA GLY A 54 23.62 5.32 5.98
C GLY A 54 24.20 4.05 5.34
N GLU A 55 23.97 2.87 5.92
CA GLU A 55 24.30 1.57 5.31
C GLU A 55 23.49 1.32 4.03
N GLU A 56 22.25 1.83 3.99
CA GLU A 56 21.37 1.75 2.83
C GLU A 56 20.96 3.15 2.36
N GLN A 57 21.16 3.42 1.06
CA GLN A 57 20.69 4.65 0.43
C GLN A 57 19.38 4.40 -0.32
N SER A 58 18.30 4.98 0.18
CA SER A 58 16.98 4.86 -0.41
C SER A 58 16.71 6.01 -1.38
N LEU A 59 16.81 5.75 -2.69
CA LEU A 59 16.46 6.74 -3.74
C LEU A 59 15.01 7.24 -3.61
N TYR A 60 14.17 6.44 -2.97
CA TYR A 60 12.80 6.79 -2.63
C TYR A 60 12.71 8.02 -1.71
N ARG A 61 13.66 8.20 -0.78
CA ARG A 61 13.68 9.32 0.18
C ARG A 61 13.82 10.66 -0.51
N GLY A 62 14.77 10.78 -1.44
CA GLY A 62 14.95 12.00 -2.22
C GLY A 62 13.67 12.38 -2.98
N ALA A 63 13.06 11.39 -3.65
CA ALA A 63 11.81 11.60 -4.38
C ALA A 63 10.64 12.02 -3.46
N LEU A 64 10.56 11.47 -2.25
CA LEU A 64 9.55 11.85 -1.25
C LEU A 64 9.81 13.26 -0.72
N ALA A 65 11.05 13.60 -0.35
CA ALA A 65 11.41 14.94 0.13
C ALA A 65 11.07 16.01 -0.91
N ASP A 66 11.42 15.76 -2.18
CA ASP A 66 11.06 16.65 -3.29
C ASP A 66 9.53 16.77 -3.46
N LEU A 67 8.79 15.68 -3.25
CA LEU A 67 7.33 15.70 -3.30
C LEU A 67 6.74 16.55 -2.18
N LEU A 68 7.19 16.36 -0.93
CA LEU A 68 6.70 17.13 0.21
C LEU A 68 6.96 18.63 0.01
N ALA A 69 8.18 18.99 -0.42
CA ALA A 69 8.56 20.37 -0.70
C ALA A 69 7.67 21.02 -1.79
N ARG A 70 7.39 20.30 -2.88
CA ARG A 70 6.51 20.80 -3.95
C ARG A 70 5.06 21.05 -3.52
N TYR A 71 4.60 20.41 -2.44
CA TYR A 71 3.27 20.59 -1.88
C TYR A 71 3.27 21.49 -0.64
N GLY A 72 4.37 22.20 -0.37
CA GLY A 72 4.51 23.12 0.76
C GLY A 72 4.50 22.45 2.13
N LEU A 73 4.82 21.15 2.20
CA LEU A 73 4.75 20.38 3.44
C LEU A 73 6.08 20.39 4.20
N HIS A 74 6.00 20.70 5.49
CA HIS A 74 7.08 20.48 6.45
C HIS A 74 6.87 19.14 7.14
N SER A 75 7.96 18.45 7.51
CA SER A 75 7.90 17.12 8.13
C SER A 75 8.61 17.06 9.46
N VAL A 76 8.10 16.21 10.36
CA VAL A 76 8.86 15.78 11.54
C VAL A 76 9.76 14.64 11.11
N ASP A 77 11.08 14.80 11.27
CA ASP A 77 12.07 13.83 10.85
C ASP A 77 12.71 13.13 12.06
N ALA A 78 12.51 11.81 12.15
CA ALA A 78 13.01 11.00 13.26
C ALA A 78 14.55 10.91 13.27
N GLN A 79 15.21 10.91 12.11
CA GLN A 79 16.67 10.88 12.03
C GLN A 79 17.25 12.21 12.50
N GLN A 80 16.67 13.35 12.11
CA GLN A 80 17.10 14.65 12.61
C GLN A 80 16.91 14.78 14.11
N LEU A 81 15.78 14.30 14.65
CA LEU A 81 15.55 14.25 16.09
C LEU A 81 16.61 13.39 16.80
N TRP A 82 16.93 12.22 16.25
CA TRP A 82 17.96 11.36 16.79
C TRP A 82 19.31 12.08 16.83
N LEU A 83 19.75 12.64 15.71
CA LEU A 83 21.04 13.33 15.62
C LEU A 83 21.13 14.56 16.54
N ARG A 84 20.02 15.27 16.76
CA ARG A 84 19.99 16.47 17.59
C ARG A 84 19.97 16.16 19.08
N ASP A 85 19.06 15.30 19.53
CA ASP A 85 18.74 15.15 20.96
C ASP A 85 19.17 13.79 21.54
N PHE A 86 19.38 12.79 20.68
CA PHE A 86 19.69 11.41 21.06
C PHE A 86 20.98 10.88 20.43
N SER A 87 21.89 11.74 19.98
CA SER A 87 23.16 11.35 19.33
C SER A 87 24.11 10.56 20.24
N HIS A 88 23.87 10.60 21.55
CA HIS A 88 24.54 9.76 22.54
C HIS A 88 24.11 8.28 22.49
N LEU A 89 22.96 7.97 21.89
CA LEU A 89 22.52 6.59 21.65
C LEU A 89 23.13 6.07 20.35
N SER A 90 23.79 4.90 20.43
CA SER A 90 24.16 4.17 19.23
C SER A 90 22.92 3.61 18.52
N ALA A 91 23.07 3.30 17.23
CA ALA A 91 22.00 2.70 16.45
C ALA A 91 21.48 1.39 17.05
N ASP A 92 22.37 0.58 17.65
CA ASP A 92 22.01 -0.69 18.31
C ASP A 92 21.18 -0.51 19.58
N VAL A 93 21.24 0.65 20.22
CA VAL A 93 20.42 0.98 21.40
C VAL A 93 19.10 1.62 20.96
N LEU A 94 19.14 2.47 19.92
CA LEU A 94 17.97 3.14 19.39
C LEU A 94 16.99 2.17 18.71
N TYR A 95 17.49 1.08 18.13
CA TYR A 95 16.70 0.10 17.37
C TYR A 95 16.74 -1.27 18.05
N ARG A 96 15.58 -1.92 18.15
CA ARG A 96 15.49 -3.33 18.59
C ARG A 96 15.95 -4.28 17.48
N ASP A 97 15.54 -3.97 16.26
CA ASP A 97 15.85 -4.69 15.03
C ASP A 97 15.80 -3.68 13.87
N ASN A 98 16.11 -4.10 12.63
CA ASN A 98 16.20 -3.14 11.53
C ASN A 98 14.94 -2.27 11.34
N PRO A 99 13.71 -2.83 11.27
CA PRO A 99 12.50 -2.01 11.10
C PRO A 99 11.94 -1.37 12.39
N HIS A 100 12.31 -1.82 13.59
CA HIS A 100 11.66 -1.36 14.83
C HIS A 100 12.60 -0.58 15.75
N TYR A 101 12.19 0.64 16.10
CA TYR A 101 12.76 1.39 17.22
C TYR A 101 12.63 0.61 18.54
N SER A 102 13.61 0.79 19.43
CA SER A 102 13.59 0.26 20.78
C SER A 102 12.57 1.01 21.64
N THR A 103 11.75 0.26 22.37
CA THR A 103 10.81 0.79 23.38
C THR A 103 11.47 1.07 24.73
N GLU A 104 12.75 0.69 24.89
CA GLU A 104 13.50 0.86 26.14
C GLU A 104 14.19 2.23 26.25
N THR A 105 13.97 3.10 25.26
CA THR A 105 14.53 4.46 25.21
C THR A 105 13.42 5.50 25.26
N ASP A 106 13.75 6.72 25.69
CA ASP A 106 12.79 7.84 25.66
C ASP A 106 12.57 8.42 24.25
N PHE A 107 13.24 7.87 23.22
CA PHE A 107 13.20 8.40 21.86
C PHE A 107 11.78 8.44 21.28
N LEU A 108 11.00 7.35 21.40
CA LEU A 108 9.63 7.30 20.87
C LEU A 108 8.71 8.30 21.55
N ARG A 109 8.91 8.54 22.85
CA ARG A 109 8.17 9.55 23.62
C ARG A 109 8.54 10.96 23.13
N ALA A 110 9.83 11.23 22.95
CA ALA A 110 10.29 12.51 22.42
C ALA A 110 9.83 12.76 20.99
N LEU A 111 9.80 11.72 20.14
CA LEU A 111 9.26 11.81 18.78
C LEU A 111 7.77 12.14 18.80
N ALA A 112 6.98 11.45 19.62
CA ALA A 112 5.56 11.76 19.78
C ALA A 112 5.34 13.21 20.26
N GLN A 113 6.16 13.68 21.21
CA GLN A 113 6.11 15.06 21.70
C GLN A 113 6.44 16.07 20.58
N ALA A 114 7.50 15.82 19.80
CA ALA A 114 7.87 16.67 18.66
C ALA A 114 6.75 16.73 17.60
N VAL A 115 6.06 15.60 17.36
CA VAL A 115 4.89 15.57 16.47
C VAL A 115 3.75 16.42 17.01
N LEU A 116 3.46 16.35 18.32
CA LEU A 116 2.40 17.15 18.94
C LEU A 116 2.71 18.65 18.90
N GLU A 117 3.96 19.04 19.15
CA GLU A 117 4.39 20.44 19.10
C GLU A 117 4.27 21.02 17.67
N GLN A 118 4.65 20.23 16.67
CA GLN A 118 4.59 20.63 15.25
C GLN A 118 3.22 20.40 14.60
N ALA A 119 2.28 19.72 15.27
CA ALA A 119 0.92 19.50 14.74
C ALA A 119 0.23 20.81 14.34
N SER A 120 0.49 21.88 15.09
CA SER A 120 -0.02 23.22 14.81
C SER A 120 0.50 23.82 13.49
N GLN A 121 1.62 23.31 12.96
CA GLN A 121 2.26 23.70 11.71
C GLN A 121 1.82 22.86 10.50
N ALA A 122 1.00 21.82 10.70
CA ALA A 122 0.43 21.05 9.58
C ALA A 122 -0.26 21.99 8.58
N VAL A 123 -0.11 21.81 7.28
CA VAL A 123 -0.74 22.68 6.28
C VAL A 123 -1.58 21.88 5.30
N ILE A 124 -2.56 22.54 4.67
CA ILE A 124 -3.27 21.94 3.55
C ILE A 124 -2.27 21.87 2.38
N PRO A 125 -2.06 20.69 1.75
CA PRO A 125 -1.10 20.57 0.65
C PRO A 125 -1.40 21.58 -0.46
N GLU A 126 -0.37 22.23 -0.98
CA GLU A 126 -0.52 23.19 -2.07
C GLU A 126 -0.90 22.51 -3.40
N ALA A 127 -1.49 23.28 -4.31
CA ALA A 127 -1.74 22.79 -5.67
C ALA A 127 -0.43 22.75 -6.46
N GLU A 128 0.03 21.55 -6.83
CA GLU A 128 1.15 21.41 -7.76
C GLU A 128 0.77 22.01 -9.14
N ALA A 129 1.75 22.46 -9.93
CA ALA A 129 1.50 22.89 -11.33
C ALA A 129 0.80 21.81 -12.19
N GLN A 130 0.87 20.54 -11.75
CA GLN A 130 0.16 19.41 -12.36
C GLN A 130 -1.25 19.17 -11.77
N ALA A 131 -1.84 20.10 -11.00
CA ALA A 131 -3.17 19.95 -10.43
C ALA A 131 -4.25 19.63 -11.48
N ALA A 132 -4.10 20.18 -12.70
CA ALA A 132 -4.94 19.86 -13.86
C ALA A 132 -4.99 18.36 -14.19
N ARG A 133 -4.00 17.56 -13.78
CA ARG A 133 -3.98 16.10 -13.99
C ARG A 133 -5.13 15.39 -13.29
N TYR A 134 -5.55 15.92 -12.14
CA TYR A 134 -6.57 15.32 -11.28
C TYR A 134 -7.93 15.97 -11.49
N GLU A 135 -8.01 17.09 -12.19
CA GLU A 135 -9.25 17.78 -12.49
C GLU A 135 -10.25 16.85 -13.20
N GLY A 136 -11.52 16.88 -12.76
CA GLY A 136 -12.58 16.00 -13.26
C GLY A 136 -12.38 14.51 -12.97
N LYS A 137 -11.50 14.16 -12.02
CA LYS A 137 -11.25 12.77 -11.62
C LYS A 137 -11.42 12.60 -10.13
N ASP A 138 -11.85 11.42 -9.71
CA ASP A 138 -11.94 11.05 -8.31
C ASP A 138 -11.19 9.73 -8.04
N LEU A 139 -10.83 9.50 -6.78
CA LEU A 139 -10.24 8.25 -6.34
C LEU A 139 -11.27 7.49 -5.51
N GLN A 140 -11.72 6.35 -6.04
CA GLN A 140 -12.78 5.57 -5.42
C GLN A 140 -12.30 4.17 -5.06
N PHE A 141 -12.81 3.69 -3.93
CA PHE A 141 -12.72 2.28 -3.56
C PHE A 141 -14.01 1.59 -3.99
N LEU A 142 -13.88 0.64 -4.91
CA LEU A 142 -15.00 -0.04 -5.56
C LEU A 142 -14.99 -1.51 -5.20
N MET A 143 -16.16 -2.03 -4.82
CA MET A 143 -16.35 -3.43 -4.45
C MET A 143 -16.99 -4.20 -5.61
N PRO A 144 -16.80 -5.52 -5.71
CA PRO A 144 -17.57 -6.35 -6.62
C PRO A 144 -19.07 -6.23 -6.40
N SER A 145 -19.84 -6.30 -7.48
CA SER A 145 -21.31 -6.33 -7.42
C SER A 145 -21.87 -7.74 -7.17
N ALA A 146 -21.06 -8.77 -7.43
CA ALA A 146 -21.37 -10.17 -7.20
C ALA A 146 -20.07 -11.01 -7.18
N PRO A 147 -20.05 -12.21 -6.55
CA PRO A 147 -21.13 -12.83 -5.77
C PRO A 147 -21.30 -12.18 -4.38
N THR A 148 -22.23 -12.69 -3.56
CA THR A 148 -22.47 -12.21 -2.19
C THR A 148 -21.18 -12.24 -1.36
N PRO A 149 -20.83 -11.14 -0.68
CA PRO A 149 -19.63 -11.10 0.15
C PRO A 149 -19.75 -12.00 1.39
N ILE A 150 -18.60 -12.39 1.92
CA ILE A 150 -18.44 -12.99 3.26
C ILE A 150 -17.90 -11.92 4.20
N ARG A 151 -18.38 -11.89 5.45
CA ARG A 151 -17.81 -10.99 6.46
C ARG A 151 -16.50 -11.56 6.99
N PHE A 152 -15.46 -10.74 6.99
CA PHE A 152 -14.22 -10.99 7.73
C PHE A 152 -14.11 -10.01 8.89
N SER A 153 -13.82 -10.54 10.08
CA SER A 153 -13.67 -9.71 11.28
C SER A 153 -12.54 -10.24 12.17
N ASN A 154 -11.70 -9.33 12.65
CA ASN A 154 -10.75 -9.56 13.73
C ASN A 154 -10.65 -8.29 14.60
N ARG A 155 -9.72 -8.25 15.55
CA ARG A 155 -9.55 -7.11 16.47
C ARG A 155 -9.22 -5.78 15.75
N ILE A 156 -8.69 -5.82 14.54
CA ILE A 156 -8.13 -4.67 13.81
C ILE A 156 -8.97 -4.32 12.57
N LEU A 157 -9.59 -5.30 11.94
CA LEU A 157 -10.27 -5.16 10.65
C LEU A 157 -11.63 -5.83 10.68
N ASP A 158 -12.64 -5.14 10.15
CA ASP A 158 -13.99 -5.64 9.99
C ASP A 158 -14.52 -5.21 8.61
N CYS A 159 -14.52 -6.14 7.65
CA CYS A 159 -14.79 -5.85 6.24
C CYS A 159 -15.50 -6.99 5.50
N GLU A 160 -15.97 -6.69 4.30
CA GLU A 160 -16.49 -7.68 3.35
C GLU A 160 -15.37 -8.22 2.46
N ILE A 161 -15.41 -9.52 2.20
CA ILE A 161 -14.52 -10.19 1.25
C ILE A 161 -15.31 -10.96 0.21
N TYR A 162 -14.78 -10.96 -1.01
CA TYR A 162 -15.33 -11.61 -2.19
C TYR A 162 -14.38 -12.74 -2.58
N PRO A 163 -14.73 -14.00 -2.29
CA PRO A 163 -13.88 -15.15 -2.58
C PRO A 163 -13.63 -15.31 -4.07
N PHE A 164 -12.43 -15.77 -4.44
CA PHE A 164 -12.06 -16.03 -5.85
C PHE A 164 -12.61 -17.36 -6.39
N ALA A 165 -13.72 -17.87 -5.83
CA ALA A 165 -14.37 -19.09 -6.32
C ALA A 165 -15.02 -18.85 -7.70
N ASP A 166 -15.65 -17.68 -7.85
CA ASP A 166 -16.27 -17.22 -9.09
C ASP A 166 -15.53 -16.00 -9.65
N SER A 167 -15.88 -15.62 -10.89
CA SER A 167 -15.40 -14.36 -11.46
C SER A 167 -16.10 -13.18 -10.79
N LEU A 168 -15.31 -12.25 -10.27
CA LEU A 168 -15.77 -11.04 -9.61
C LEU A 168 -15.94 -9.94 -10.65
N ARG A 169 -17.08 -9.25 -10.64
CA ARG A 169 -17.37 -8.14 -11.55
C ARG A 169 -17.44 -6.85 -10.78
N ILE A 170 -16.71 -5.84 -11.23
CA ILE A 170 -16.70 -4.50 -10.63
C ILE A 170 -17.12 -3.50 -11.71
N ASN A 171 -18.24 -2.82 -11.49
CA ASN A 171 -18.69 -1.76 -12.38
C ASN A 171 -17.84 -0.52 -12.14
N MET A 172 -17.07 -0.10 -13.14
CA MET A 172 -16.20 1.06 -13.04
C MET A 172 -15.87 1.63 -14.41
N SER A 173 -15.75 2.96 -14.48
CA SER A 173 -15.23 3.68 -15.63
C SER A 173 -14.04 4.53 -15.19
N GLY A 174 -12.85 4.22 -15.68
CA GLY A 174 -11.62 4.83 -15.19
C GLY A 174 -10.40 3.92 -15.29
N ARG A 175 -9.50 4.00 -14.32
CA ARG A 175 -8.24 3.25 -14.30
C ARG A 175 -8.04 2.48 -13.02
N LEU A 176 -7.71 1.19 -13.14
CA LEU A 176 -7.37 0.33 -12.01
C LEU A 176 -5.98 0.66 -11.47
N LEU A 177 -5.90 1.12 -10.21
CA LEU A 177 -4.64 1.50 -9.58
C LEU A 177 -4.11 0.45 -8.61
N ALA A 178 -4.99 -0.17 -7.83
CA ALA A 178 -4.63 -1.24 -6.90
C ALA A 178 -5.81 -2.17 -6.63
N CYS A 179 -5.52 -3.36 -6.12
CA CYS A 179 -6.51 -4.31 -5.60
C CYS A 179 -6.15 -4.64 -4.15
N LEU A 180 -7.11 -4.53 -3.23
CA LEU A 180 -6.96 -4.88 -1.82
C LEU A 180 -7.59 -6.24 -1.57
N LEU A 181 -6.91 -7.07 -0.79
CA LEU A 181 -7.31 -8.45 -0.57
C LEU A 181 -6.85 -8.98 0.78
N LEU A 182 -7.55 -10.00 1.28
CA LEU A 182 -7.04 -10.87 2.33
C LEU A 182 -6.40 -12.08 1.66
N SER A 183 -5.13 -12.34 1.98
CA SER A 183 -4.36 -13.47 1.48
C SER A 183 -4.17 -14.52 2.56
N THR A 184 -4.19 -15.78 2.15
CA THR A 184 -3.70 -16.95 2.88
C THR A 184 -2.64 -17.65 2.04
N HIS A 185 -2.33 -18.91 2.32
CA HIS A 185 -1.37 -19.68 1.52
C HIS A 185 -2.06 -20.50 0.41
N ARG A 186 -3.36 -20.27 0.16
CA ARG A 186 -4.25 -21.17 -0.62
C ARG A 186 -5.09 -20.49 -1.69
N GLU A 187 -4.85 -19.23 -2.00
CA GLU A 187 -5.58 -18.53 -3.05
C GLU A 187 -5.10 -18.97 -4.43
N PRO A 188 -6.02 -19.12 -5.40
CA PRO A 188 -5.64 -19.29 -6.79
C PRO A 188 -4.98 -17.99 -7.29
N PRO A 189 -4.09 -18.06 -8.30
CA PRO A 189 -3.63 -16.85 -8.95
C PRO A 189 -4.80 -16.20 -9.70
N ILE A 190 -4.80 -14.87 -9.75
CA ILE A 190 -5.90 -14.09 -10.32
C ILE A 190 -5.46 -13.31 -11.55
N ARG A 191 -6.41 -12.96 -12.40
CA ARG A 191 -6.19 -12.09 -13.55
C ARG A 191 -7.24 -10.99 -13.57
N PHE A 192 -6.84 -9.81 -14.03
CA PHE A 192 -7.71 -8.69 -14.31
C PHE A 192 -7.99 -8.65 -15.80
N GLU A 193 -9.26 -8.58 -16.18
CA GLU A 193 -9.71 -8.53 -17.56
C GLU A 193 -10.71 -7.40 -17.75
N THR A 194 -10.56 -6.71 -18.87
CA THR A 194 -11.53 -5.77 -19.45
C THR A 194 -11.92 -6.33 -20.81
N GLU A 195 -12.78 -5.63 -21.56
CA GLU A 195 -13.12 -6.03 -22.92
C GLU A 195 -11.88 -6.11 -23.85
N THR A 196 -10.95 -5.16 -23.71
CA THR A 196 -9.82 -5.00 -24.65
C THR A 196 -8.46 -5.35 -24.04
N GLN A 197 -8.34 -5.48 -22.73
CA GLN A 197 -7.07 -5.65 -22.03
C GLN A 197 -7.12 -6.74 -20.97
N LYS A 198 -6.00 -7.46 -20.79
CA LYS A 198 -5.81 -8.46 -19.72
C LYS A 198 -4.50 -8.21 -19.00
N ARG A 199 -4.48 -8.44 -17.68
CA ARG A 199 -3.30 -8.27 -16.84
C ARG A 199 -3.19 -9.39 -15.80
N GLY A 200 -1.98 -9.95 -15.68
CA GLY A 200 -1.68 -11.11 -14.84
C GLY A 200 -1.38 -12.35 -15.69
N PRO A 201 -1.37 -13.54 -15.11
CA PRO A 201 -1.87 -13.86 -13.76
C PRO A 201 -0.92 -13.40 -12.64
N TYR A 202 -1.50 -13.03 -11.49
CA TYR A 202 -0.80 -12.62 -10.28
C TYR A 202 -0.96 -13.67 -9.18
N ALA A 203 0.12 -13.94 -8.46
CA ALA A 203 0.05 -14.69 -7.22
C ALA A 203 -0.53 -13.78 -6.13
N VAL A 204 -1.40 -14.34 -5.29
CA VAL A 204 -2.08 -13.61 -4.22
C VAL A 204 -2.01 -14.35 -2.88
N GLN A 205 -1.01 -15.21 -2.74
CA GLN A 205 -0.78 -15.99 -1.53
C GLN A 205 0.25 -15.30 -0.63
N ILE A 206 0.28 -15.67 0.64
CA ILE A 206 1.38 -15.40 1.58
C ILE A 206 2.33 -16.59 1.66
N SER A 207 3.57 -16.36 2.06
CA SER A 207 4.57 -17.41 2.19
C SER A 207 4.21 -18.40 3.30
N ARG A 208 4.34 -19.71 3.05
CA ARG A 208 4.24 -20.73 4.11
C ARG A 208 5.42 -20.72 5.10
N ARG A 209 6.52 -20.05 4.73
CA ARG A 209 7.77 -20.04 5.50
C ARG A 209 7.86 -18.87 6.46
N GLU A 210 7.02 -17.86 6.29
CA GLU A 210 7.00 -16.70 7.16
C GLU A 210 6.22 -17.01 8.43
N SER A 211 6.82 -16.74 9.59
CA SER A 211 6.10 -16.71 10.85
C SER A 211 5.12 -15.53 10.82
N GLY A 212 3.84 -15.75 11.07
CA GLY A 212 2.85 -14.69 11.05
C GLY A 212 1.42 -15.20 11.07
N PRO A 213 0.44 -14.28 10.98
CA PRO A 213 -0.97 -14.66 10.94
C PRO A 213 -1.28 -15.41 9.64
N GLN A 214 -2.20 -16.38 9.74
CA GLN A 214 -2.62 -17.24 8.63
C GLN A 214 -3.37 -16.48 7.53
N VAL A 215 -3.92 -15.32 7.87
CA VAL A 215 -4.62 -14.39 6.98
C VAL A 215 -3.95 -13.03 7.10
N GLN A 216 -3.59 -12.41 5.98
CA GLN A 216 -2.93 -11.11 5.94
C GLN A 216 -3.64 -10.18 4.97
N LEU A 217 -3.80 -8.91 5.36
CA LEU A 217 -4.18 -7.85 4.42
C LEU A 217 -3.02 -7.60 3.46
N LYS A 218 -3.31 -7.65 2.17
CA LYS A 218 -2.36 -7.41 1.09
C LYS A 218 -2.96 -6.44 0.08
N HIS A 219 -2.07 -5.89 -0.74
CA HIS A 219 -2.46 -5.14 -1.91
C HIS A 219 -1.65 -5.60 -3.12
N LEU A 220 -2.27 -5.49 -4.29
CA LEU A 220 -1.66 -5.71 -5.59
C LEU A 220 -1.67 -4.41 -6.38
N ILE A 221 -0.59 -4.15 -7.09
CA ILE A 221 -0.44 -2.98 -7.96
C ILE A 221 -0.27 -3.48 -9.40
N PRO A 222 -1.34 -3.61 -10.20
CA PRO A 222 -1.31 -4.31 -11.48
C PRO A 222 -0.70 -3.49 -12.64
N TRP A 223 0.16 -2.51 -12.33
CA TRP A 223 0.70 -1.58 -13.30
C TRP A 223 2.09 -1.06 -12.90
N ASN A 224 2.82 -0.54 -13.88
CA ASN A 224 4.12 0.10 -13.71
C ASN A 224 4.35 1.13 -14.85
N PRO A 225 5.48 1.86 -14.91
CA PRO A 225 5.71 2.87 -15.94
C PRO A 225 5.69 2.34 -17.38
N VAL A 226 6.06 1.08 -17.59
CA VAL A 226 6.00 0.40 -18.90
C VAL A 226 4.59 -0.12 -19.16
N ASN A 227 3.99 -0.73 -18.15
CA ASN A 227 2.67 -1.32 -18.15
C ASN A 227 1.68 -0.40 -17.46
N LYS A 228 1.17 0.62 -18.17
CA LYS A 228 0.21 1.61 -17.63
C LYS A 228 -1.01 0.93 -16.96
N PRO A 229 -1.71 1.65 -16.06
CA PRO A 229 -2.96 1.17 -15.45
C PRO A 229 -3.92 0.62 -16.51
N LEU A 230 -4.64 -0.45 -16.18
CA LEU A 230 -5.75 -0.91 -17.03
C LEU A 230 -6.81 0.18 -17.07
N THR A 231 -7.24 0.55 -18.27
CA THR A 231 -8.40 1.42 -18.47
C THR A 231 -9.64 0.56 -18.58
N VAL A 232 -10.67 0.90 -17.83
CA VAL A 232 -11.95 0.20 -17.76
C VAL A 232 -13.03 1.18 -18.18
N GLU A 233 -13.90 0.79 -19.09
CA GLU A 233 -14.99 1.65 -19.57
C GLU A 233 -16.29 1.39 -18.81
N GLU A 234 -16.59 0.12 -18.54
CA GLU A 234 -17.83 -0.30 -17.89
C GLU A 234 -17.59 -1.33 -16.76
N CYS A 235 -16.89 -2.43 -17.05
CA CYS A 235 -16.75 -3.55 -16.13
C CYS A 235 -15.32 -4.08 -16.11
N LEU A 236 -14.77 -4.19 -14.90
CA LEU A 236 -13.54 -4.95 -14.62
C LEU A 236 -13.94 -6.34 -14.13
N VAL A 237 -13.38 -7.37 -14.75
CA VAL A 237 -13.55 -8.76 -14.34
C VAL A 237 -12.27 -9.25 -13.67
N VAL A 238 -12.39 -9.81 -12.46
CA VAL A 238 -11.30 -10.45 -11.75
C VAL A 238 -11.62 -11.93 -11.61
N SER A 239 -10.79 -12.79 -12.18
CA SER A 239 -11.05 -14.23 -12.20
C SER A 239 -9.85 -15.02 -11.68
N ALA A 240 -10.13 -16.08 -10.93
CA ALA A 240 -9.17 -17.12 -10.65
C ALA A 240 -8.77 -17.84 -11.95
N CYS A 241 -7.50 -18.21 -12.07
CA CYS A 241 -7.00 -18.87 -13.27
C CYS A 241 -6.12 -20.08 -12.96
N LYS A 242 -6.18 -21.09 -13.83
CA LYS A 242 -5.20 -22.17 -13.86
C LYS A 242 -3.98 -21.68 -14.63
N VAL A 243 -2.80 -21.85 -14.04
CA VAL A 243 -1.55 -21.38 -14.64
C VAL A 243 -0.65 -22.57 -14.97
N SER A 244 -0.16 -22.62 -16.21
CA SER A 244 0.84 -23.58 -16.66
C SER A 244 2.27 -23.12 -16.33
N ARG A 245 2.44 -21.84 -15.97
CA ARG A 245 3.71 -21.20 -15.60
C ARG A 245 3.56 -20.45 -14.27
N LYS A 246 4.69 -20.14 -13.62
CA LYS A 246 4.69 -19.34 -12.40
C LYS A 246 4.03 -17.97 -12.66
N PRO A 247 3.02 -17.56 -11.87
CA PRO A 247 2.40 -16.25 -11.99
C PRO A 247 3.34 -15.12 -11.55
N VAL A 248 2.95 -13.87 -11.83
CA VAL A 248 3.69 -12.69 -11.36
C VAL A 248 3.55 -12.60 -9.84
N VAL A 249 4.68 -12.55 -9.12
CA VAL A 249 4.72 -12.42 -7.66
C VAL A 249 5.21 -11.03 -7.32
N GLN A 250 4.41 -10.24 -6.61
CA GLN A 250 4.84 -8.94 -6.10
C GLN A 250 5.47 -9.07 -4.72
N HIS A 251 6.23 -8.06 -4.31
CA HIS A 251 6.79 -7.99 -2.97
C HIS A 251 5.70 -8.19 -1.90
N THR A 252 6.00 -8.92 -0.84
CA THR A 252 5.06 -9.36 0.23
C THR A 252 4.03 -10.43 -0.15
N LEU A 253 4.01 -10.89 -1.41
CA LEU A 253 3.23 -12.02 -1.87
C LEU A 253 4.15 -13.20 -2.20
N ALA A 254 3.56 -14.39 -2.28
CA ALA A 254 4.26 -15.62 -2.54
C ALA A 254 3.53 -16.48 -3.58
N TRP A 255 4.25 -17.45 -4.11
CA TRP A 255 3.69 -18.55 -4.88
C TRP A 255 4.13 -19.87 -4.27
N ASN A 256 3.21 -20.55 -3.58
CA ASN A 256 3.45 -21.83 -2.91
C ASN A 256 3.10 -23.04 -3.81
N GLY A 257 2.82 -22.80 -5.10
CA GLY A 257 2.38 -23.82 -6.04
C GLY A 257 0.87 -23.84 -6.28
N ALA A 258 0.45 -24.76 -7.16
CA ALA A 258 -0.96 -24.95 -7.47
C ALA A 258 -1.73 -25.35 -6.21
N CYS A 259 -2.88 -24.71 -6.00
CA CYS A 259 -3.75 -25.06 -4.87
C CYS A 259 -4.40 -26.42 -5.13
N PRO A 260 -4.45 -27.33 -4.15
CA PRO A 260 -5.22 -28.56 -4.28
C PRO A 260 -6.71 -28.23 -4.49
N PRO A 261 -7.46 -29.10 -5.20
CA PRO A 261 -8.91 -28.96 -5.35
C PRO A 261 -9.59 -29.04 -3.98
N GLU A 262 -10.63 -28.22 -3.78
CA GLU A 262 -11.28 -28.05 -2.47
C GLU A 262 -12.26 -29.18 -2.13
N THR A 263 -12.37 -29.47 -0.83
CA THR A 263 -13.45 -30.26 -0.23
C THR A 263 -14.05 -29.51 0.96
N GLY A 264 -15.36 -29.23 0.95
CA GLY A 264 -16.13 -28.81 2.13
C GLY A 264 -15.64 -27.53 2.84
N ALA A 265 -15.36 -27.64 4.14
CA ALA A 265 -15.07 -26.54 5.07
C ALA A 265 -13.83 -25.69 4.72
N ASP A 266 -12.97 -26.15 3.81
CA ASP A 266 -11.78 -25.41 3.35
C ASP A 266 -12.11 -24.10 2.62
N ALA A 267 -13.30 -23.97 2.01
CA ALA A 267 -13.71 -22.77 1.29
C ALA A 267 -13.96 -21.56 2.21
N ALA A 268 -14.37 -21.80 3.47
CA ALA A 268 -14.63 -20.75 4.46
C ALA A 268 -13.35 -20.17 5.08
N ALA A 269 -12.21 -20.86 4.93
CA ALA A 269 -10.91 -20.42 5.42
C ALA A 269 -10.09 -19.64 4.39
N ARG A 270 -10.66 -19.35 3.21
CA ARG A 270 -9.98 -18.64 2.14
C ARG A 270 -10.01 -17.13 2.33
N GLY A 271 -8.93 -16.51 1.89
CA GLY A 271 -8.90 -15.09 1.60
C GLY A 271 -9.79 -14.74 0.41
N GLY A 272 -9.81 -13.46 0.06
CA GLY A 272 -10.65 -12.94 -0.99
C GLY A 272 -10.31 -11.49 -1.28
N MET A 273 -10.91 -10.95 -2.34
CA MET A 273 -10.79 -9.55 -2.65
C MET A 273 -11.66 -8.72 -1.72
N ILE A 274 -11.16 -7.61 -1.21
CA ILE A 274 -11.98 -6.61 -0.49
C ILE A 274 -12.57 -5.65 -1.51
N GLY A 275 -11.75 -5.19 -2.46
CA GLY A 275 -12.16 -4.29 -3.52
C GLY A 275 -10.96 -3.74 -4.28
N VAL A 276 -11.21 -2.79 -5.17
CA VAL A 276 -10.19 -2.13 -5.98
C VAL A 276 -10.15 -0.64 -5.72
N LEU A 277 -8.96 -0.07 -5.81
CA LEU A 277 -8.75 1.37 -5.84
C LEU A 277 -8.65 1.83 -7.29
N ALA A 278 -9.52 2.76 -7.68
CA ALA A 278 -9.63 3.23 -9.04
C ALA A 278 -9.61 4.76 -9.13
N GLU A 279 -8.94 5.29 -10.17
CA GLU A 279 -9.14 6.68 -10.62
C GLU A 279 -10.33 6.68 -11.59
N VAL A 280 -11.44 7.33 -11.23
CA VAL A 280 -12.68 7.40 -12.03
C VAL A 280 -12.94 8.82 -12.50
N ALA A 281 -13.81 8.98 -13.51
CA ALA A 281 -14.33 10.31 -13.86
C ALA A 281 -15.22 10.83 -12.70
N GLY A 282 -14.96 12.07 -12.27
CA GLY A 282 -15.69 12.75 -11.19
C GLY A 282 -16.65 13.81 -11.69
#